data_AF-A0A7Y0AMI8-F1
#
_entry.id   AF-A0A7Y0AMI8-F1
#
_cell.length_a   1.000
_cell.length_b   1.000
_cell.length_c   1.000
_cell.angle_alpha   90.00
_cell.angle_beta   90.00
_cell.angle_gamma   90.00
#
_symmetry.space_group_name_H-M   'P 1'
#
loop_
_entity.id
_entity.type
_entity.pdbx_description
1 polymer ?
#
loop_
_entity_poly.entity_id
_entity_poly.type
_entity_poly.pdbx_seq_one_letter_code
_entity_poly.pdbx_strand_id
1 'polypeptide(L)'
;MKLQPMTDFVLDQLSIKQSTSEFKEVVRNYATFLKQPLTLGMFVPCDEHNIPLPYFISNEWFKAKEKVLFEGFRPCITNGVQSVEHDKVCVHFALVKGKTIESIVNANIELTPSALKTIGI
;
A
#
# COMPACT_ATOMS: atom_id res chain seq x y z
N MET A 1 6.32 -1.26 -9.44
CA MET A 1 7.12 -2.19 -8.59
C MET A 1 6.15 -3.03 -7.77
N LYS A 2 6.47 -4.29 -7.49
CA LYS A 2 5.65 -5.13 -6.60
C LYS A 2 6.01 -4.89 -5.14
N LEU A 3 5.01 -4.98 -4.27
CA LEU A 3 5.25 -5.09 -2.84
C LEU A 3 6.03 -6.38 -2.58
N GLN A 4 7.10 -6.30 -1.80
CA GLN A 4 7.98 -7.43 -1.56
C GLN A 4 8.55 -7.41 -0.13
N PRO A 5 9.05 -8.54 0.38
CA PRO A 5 9.74 -8.59 1.66
C PRO A 5 10.93 -7.63 1.72
N MET A 6 11.24 -7.15 2.92
CA MET A 6 12.38 -6.26 3.16
C MET A 6 13.71 -6.89 2.69
N THR A 7 13.88 -8.20 2.87
CA THR A 7 15.08 -8.92 2.45
C THR A 7 15.26 -8.87 0.94
N ASP A 8 14.20 -9.11 0.18
CA ASP A 8 14.22 -9.13 -1.28
C ASP A 8 14.48 -7.72 -1.81
N PHE A 9 13.81 -6.72 -1.22
CA PHE A 9 14.07 -5.32 -1.53
C PHE A 9 15.53 -4.91 -1.31
N VAL A 10 16.14 -5.31 -0.19
CA VAL A 10 17.55 -5.00 0.09
C VAL A 10 18.48 -5.63 -0.93
N LEU A 11 18.22 -6.89 -1.31
CA LEU A 11 19.01 -7.59 -2.33
C LEU A 11 18.89 -6.90 -3.70
N ASP A 12 17.68 -6.48 -4.09
CA ASP A 12 17.45 -5.70 -5.30
C ASP A 12 18.25 -4.40 -5.28
N GLN A 13 18.20 -3.64 -4.17
CA GLN A 13 18.90 -2.37 -4.02
C GLN A 13 20.44 -2.50 -4.05
N LEU A 14 20.98 -3.63 -3.59
CA LEU A 14 22.42 -3.90 -3.69
C LEU A 14 22.90 -4.13 -5.13
N SER A 15 22.00 -4.52 -6.03
CA SER A 15 22.33 -4.72 -7.44
C SER A 15 22.35 -3.43 -8.27
N ILE A 16 21.81 -2.33 -7.71
CA ILE A 16 21.73 -1.03 -8.37
C ILE A 16 23.02 -0.24 -8.12
N LYS A 17 23.54 0.40 -9.17
CA LYS A 17 24.68 1.31 -9.04
C LYS A 17 24.24 2.62 -8.39
N GLN A 18 24.45 2.73 -7.08
CA GLN A 18 24.12 3.92 -6.27
C GLN A 18 25.14 4.14 -5.16
N SER A 19 25.14 5.34 -4.58
CA SER A 19 25.99 5.67 -3.44
C SER A 19 25.52 4.95 -2.17
N THR A 20 26.43 4.79 -1.21
CA THR A 20 26.12 4.23 0.11
C THR A 20 25.04 5.04 0.85
N SER A 21 25.00 6.36 0.65
CA SER A 21 23.99 7.24 1.24
C SER A 21 22.60 6.99 0.64
N GLU A 22 22.51 6.94 -0.69
CA GLU A 22 21.25 6.66 -1.40
C GLU A 22 20.69 5.30 -1.01
N PHE A 23 21.56 4.27 -0.98
CA PHE A 23 21.16 2.93 -0.53
C PHE A 23 20.57 2.94 0.88
N LYS A 24 21.25 3.58 1.84
CA LYS A 24 20.75 3.66 3.23
C LYS A 24 19.43 4.40 3.34
N GLU A 25 19.24 5.44 2.54
CA GLU A 25 18.01 6.23 2.53
C GLU A 25 16.84 5.42 1.96
N VAL A 26 17.00 4.84 0.77
CA VAL A 26 15.95 4.04 0.12
C VAL A 26 15.56 2.83 0.96
N VAL A 27 16.53 2.13 1.54
CA VAL A 27 16.28 0.99 2.46
C VAL A 27 15.53 1.44 3.72
N ARG A 28 15.91 2.58 4.32
CA ARG A 28 15.21 3.14 5.48
C ARG A 28 13.78 3.53 5.14
N ASN A 29 13.57 4.17 3.99
CA ASN A 29 12.24 4.61 3.57
C ASN A 29 11.32 3.42 3.32
N TYR A 30 11.81 2.37 2.66
CA TYR A 30 11.03 1.15 2.44
C TYR A 30 10.72 0.41 3.75
N ALA A 31 11.69 0.29 4.67
CA ALA A 31 11.44 -0.29 5.98
C ALA A 31 10.36 0.50 6.76
N THR A 32 10.42 1.83 6.69
CA THR A 32 9.43 2.71 7.31
C THR A 32 8.06 2.53 6.68
N PHE A 33 8.00 2.44 5.35
CA PHE A 33 6.79 2.14 4.59
C PHE A 33 6.17 0.79 5.02
N LEU A 34 6.95 -0.29 5.08
CA LEU A 34 6.47 -1.61 5.51
C LEU A 34 5.90 -1.63 6.94
N LYS A 35 6.40 -0.75 7.82
CA LYS A 35 5.91 -0.61 9.21
C LYS A 35 4.65 0.25 9.35
N GLN A 36 4.18 0.89 8.28
CA GLN A 36 2.92 1.65 8.36
C GLN A 36 1.74 0.72 8.67
N PRO A 37 0.84 1.11 9.57
CA PRO A 37 -0.36 0.33 9.89
C PRO A 37 -1.29 0.28 8.67
N LEU A 38 -1.89 -0.88 8.42
CA LEU A 38 -2.85 -1.02 7.32
C LEU A 38 -4.09 -0.15 7.57
N THR A 39 -4.42 0.68 6.59
CA THR A 39 -5.66 1.46 6.58
C THR A 39 -6.39 1.26 5.26
N LEU A 40 -7.71 1.37 5.26
CA LEU A 40 -8.52 1.17 4.06
C LEU A 40 -8.16 2.13 2.92
N GLY A 41 -7.85 3.38 3.27
CA GLY A 41 -7.40 4.40 2.32
C GLY A 41 -6.15 4.04 1.51
N MET A 42 -5.35 3.07 1.96
CA MET A 42 -4.19 2.57 1.20
C MET A 42 -4.60 1.69 0.01
N PHE A 43 -5.81 1.15 0.01
CA PHE A 43 -6.28 0.23 -1.02
C PHE A 43 -7.32 0.86 -1.94
N VAL A 44 -8.18 1.72 -1.41
CA VAL A 44 -9.25 2.37 -2.15
C VAL A 44 -9.43 3.83 -1.69
N PRO A 45 -9.83 4.76 -2.57
CA PRO A 45 -10.12 6.14 -2.18
C PRO A 45 -11.23 6.17 -1.13
N CYS A 46 -11.00 6.85 -0.01
CA CYS A 46 -11.97 6.99 1.08
C CYS A 46 -12.20 8.46 1.42
N ASP A 47 -13.36 8.75 1.98
CA ASP A 47 -13.67 10.03 2.60
C ASP A 47 -12.99 10.20 3.98
N GLU A 48 -13.29 11.30 4.66
CA GLU A 48 -12.76 11.62 5.99
C GLU A 48 -13.24 10.66 7.09
N HIS A 49 -14.31 9.91 6.84
CA HIS A 49 -14.87 8.91 7.74
C HIS A 49 -14.42 7.49 7.42
N ASN A 50 -13.43 7.33 6.52
CA ASN A 50 -12.89 6.04 6.09
C ASN A 50 -13.93 5.18 5.35
N ILE A 51 -14.86 5.83 4.66
CA ILE A 51 -15.85 5.19 3.80
C ILE A 51 -15.35 5.28 2.34
N PRO A 52 -15.28 4.15 1.60
CA PRO A 52 -14.89 4.15 0.20
C PRO A 52 -15.75 5.09 -0.62
N LEU A 53 -15.09 6.00 -1.33
CA LEU A 53 -15.75 6.88 -2.26
C LEU A 53 -16.15 6.07 -3.50
N PRO A 54 -17.39 6.19 -3.98
CA PRO A 54 -17.77 5.58 -5.23
C PRO A 54 -16.97 6.18 -6.39
N TYR A 55 -16.72 5.39 -7.44
CA TYR A 55 -15.92 5.81 -8.60
C TYR A 55 -16.60 6.98 -9.31
N PHE A 56 -16.16 8.20 -9.02
CA PHE A 56 -16.66 9.41 -9.65
C PHE A 56 -15.53 10.43 -9.84
N ILE A 57 -15.69 11.28 -10.85
CA ILE A 57 -14.77 12.37 -11.22
C ILE A 57 -15.03 13.56 -10.27
N SER A 58 -14.92 13.34 -8.96
CA SER A 58 -14.97 14.43 -7.96
C SER A 58 -13.56 14.81 -7.51
N ASN A 59 -13.37 16.08 -7.15
CA ASN A 59 -12.08 16.55 -6.61
C ASN A 59 -11.68 15.80 -5.33
N GLU A 60 -12.65 15.39 -4.52
CA GLU A 60 -12.44 14.59 -3.30
C GLU A 60 -11.87 13.22 -3.64
N TRP A 61 -12.39 12.57 -4.68
CA TRP A 61 -11.90 11.28 -5.14
C TRP A 61 -10.43 11.37 -5.58
N PHE A 62 -10.06 12.39 -6.37
CA PHE A 62 -8.67 12.57 -6.80
C PHE A 62 -7.72 12.80 -5.62
N LYS A 63 -8.12 13.63 -4.65
CA LYS A 63 -7.34 13.84 -3.42
C LYS A 63 -7.20 12.56 -2.60
N ALA A 64 -8.27 11.78 -2.47
CA ALA A 64 -8.23 10.50 -1.77
C ALA A 64 -7.40 9.46 -2.52
N LYS A 65 -7.40 9.47 -3.86
CA LYS A 65 -6.63 8.56 -4.70
C LYS A 65 -5.12 8.73 -4.51
N GLU A 66 -4.63 9.92 -4.17
CA GLU A 66 -3.22 10.15 -3.85
C GLU A 66 -2.73 9.33 -2.64
N LYS A 67 -3.65 8.98 -1.72
CA LYS A 67 -3.36 8.16 -0.54
C LYS A 67 -3.39 6.66 -0.80
N VAL A 68 -3.88 6.24 -1.97
CA VAL A 68 -3.92 4.83 -2.36
C VAL A 68 -2.50 4.38 -2.71
N LEU A 69 -2.06 3.30 -2.09
CA LEU A 69 -0.71 2.74 -2.19
C LEU A 69 -0.65 1.45 -3.00
N PHE A 70 -1.79 0.76 -3.14
CA PHE A 70 -1.88 -0.54 -3.80
C PHE A 70 -2.83 -0.49 -4.99
N GLU A 71 -2.43 -1.12 -6.10
CA GLU A 71 -3.24 -1.18 -7.31
C GLU A 71 -4.23 -2.36 -7.29
N GLY A 72 -5.32 -2.20 -8.04
CA GLY A 72 -6.22 -3.30 -8.39
C GLY A 72 -7.26 -3.72 -7.34
N PHE A 73 -7.20 -3.18 -6.12
CA PHE A 73 -8.16 -3.49 -5.06
C PHE A 73 -9.54 -2.90 -5.29
N ARG A 74 -10.57 -3.63 -4.86
CA ARG A 74 -11.96 -3.19 -4.87
C ARG A 74 -12.57 -3.31 -3.47
N PRO A 75 -13.43 -2.37 -3.07
CA PRO A 75 -14.10 -2.45 -1.77
C PRO A 75 -15.22 -3.51 -1.81
N CYS A 76 -15.32 -4.30 -0.75
CA CYS A 76 -16.35 -5.30 -0.56
C CYS A 76 -16.95 -5.15 0.84
N ILE A 77 -18.24 -5.44 0.95
CA ILE A 77 -18.94 -5.51 2.24
C ILE A 77 -19.62 -6.87 2.31
N THR A 78 -19.27 -7.66 3.32
CA THR A 78 -19.88 -8.98 3.55
C THR A 78 -20.32 -9.07 4.99
N ASN A 79 -21.62 -9.30 5.23
CA ASN A 79 -22.21 -9.36 6.57
C ASN A 79 -21.87 -8.14 7.44
N GLY A 80 -21.81 -6.94 6.84
CA GLY A 80 -21.46 -5.69 7.53
C GLY A 80 -19.97 -5.50 7.82
N VAL A 81 -19.10 -6.46 7.43
CA VAL A 81 -17.65 -6.33 7.55
C VAL A 81 -17.08 -5.74 6.27
N GLN A 82 -16.31 -4.67 6.43
CA GLN A 82 -15.61 -4.00 5.34
C GLN A 82 -14.30 -4.73 5.01
N SER A 83 -14.11 -5.03 3.72
CA SER A 83 -12.88 -5.62 3.19
C SER A 83 -12.51 -5.00 1.86
N VAL A 84 -11.30 -5.32 1.41
CA VAL A 84 -10.87 -5.10 0.02
C VAL A 84 -10.34 -6.40 -0.55
N GLU A 85 -10.60 -6.61 -1.83
CA GLU A 85 -10.17 -7.78 -2.56
C GLU A 85 -9.39 -7.41 -3.83
N HIS A 86 -8.38 -8.22 -4.12
CA HIS A 86 -7.65 -8.19 -5.39
C HIS A 86 -7.09 -9.58 -5.65
N ASP A 87 -7.46 -10.18 -6.78
CA ASP A 87 -7.06 -11.56 -7.14
C ASP A 87 -7.33 -12.56 -6.00
N LYS A 88 -6.29 -13.17 -5.41
CA LYS A 88 -6.40 -14.13 -4.30
C LYS A 88 -6.22 -13.49 -2.91
N VAL A 89 -6.18 -12.17 -2.84
CA VAL A 89 -5.93 -11.41 -1.61
C VAL A 89 -7.23 -10.80 -1.13
N CYS A 90 -7.59 -11.06 0.11
CA CYS A 90 -8.67 -10.39 0.80
C CYS A 90 -8.17 -9.83 2.14
N VAL A 91 -8.42 -8.54 2.37
CA VAL A 91 -8.03 -7.84 3.60
C VAL A 91 -9.30 -7.42 4.33
N HIS A 92 -9.62 -8.11 5.42
CA HIS A 92 -10.77 -7.79 6.28
C HIS A 92 -10.37 -6.79 7.36
N PHE A 93 -10.88 -5.56 7.30
CA PHE A 93 -10.45 -4.49 8.22
C PHE A 93 -10.88 -4.69 9.68
N ALA A 94 -11.86 -5.55 9.93
CA ALA A 94 -12.17 -6.02 11.29
C ALA A 94 -11.04 -6.88 11.91
N LEU A 95 -10.19 -7.48 11.08
CA LEU A 95 -9.14 -8.43 11.49
C LEU A 95 -7.71 -7.87 11.36
N VAL A 96 -7.54 -6.68 10.77
CA VAL A 96 -6.20 -6.08 10.56
C VAL A 96 -5.69 -5.25 11.74
N LYS A 97 -6.36 -5.24 12.89
CA LYS A 97 -5.92 -4.47 14.05
C LYS A 97 -4.49 -4.85 14.43
N GLY A 98 -3.58 -3.89 14.39
CA GLY A 98 -2.15 -4.09 14.69
C GLY A 98 -1.32 -4.71 13.56
N LYS A 99 -1.88 -4.90 12.36
CA LYS A 99 -1.16 -5.35 11.17
C LYS A 99 -0.57 -4.16 10.40
N THR A 100 0.59 -4.38 9.81
CA THR A 100 1.29 -3.39 8.97
C THR A 100 1.31 -3.84 7.51
N ILE A 101 1.78 -2.99 6.61
CA ILE A 101 2.00 -3.33 5.20
C ILE A 101 2.87 -4.59 5.06
N GLU A 102 3.85 -4.78 5.96
CA GLU A 102 4.69 -5.98 6.01
C GLU A 102 3.88 -7.29 6.09
N SER A 103 2.67 -7.27 6.66
CA SER A 103 1.83 -8.47 6.79
C SER A 103 1.25 -8.99 5.47
N ILE A 104 1.32 -8.21 4.38
CA ILE A 104 0.76 -8.54 3.07
C ILE A 104 1.82 -8.67 1.97
N VAL A 105 3.13 -8.64 2.29
CA VAL A 105 4.22 -8.66 1.30
C VAL A 105 4.32 -9.93 0.46
N ASN A 106 3.77 -11.05 0.93
CA ASN A 106 3.78 -12.32 0.21
C ASN A 106 2.67 -12.41 -0.85
N ALA A 107 1.83 -11.37 -0.95
CA ALA A 107 0.82 -11.28 -1.98
C ALA A 107 1.38 -10.62 -3.24
N ASN A 108 0.88 -11.04 -4.40
CA ASN A 108 1.22 -10.42 -5.69
C ASN A 108 0.51 -9.06 -5.84
N ILE A 109 1.00 -8.06 -5.10
CA ILE A 109 0.41 -6.72 -5.03
C ILE A 109 1.34 -5.73 -5.74
N GLU A 110 0.77 -4.91 -6.62
CA GLU A 110 1.49 -3.80 -7.25
C GLU A 110 1.35 -2.51 -6.46
N LEU A 111 2.45 -1.77 -6.35
CA LEU A 111 2.49 -0.45 -5.73
C LEU A 111 2.09 0.63 -6.74
N THR A 112 1.29 1.60 -6.29
CA THR A 112 0.90 2.77 -7.08
C THR A 112 2.10 3.72 -7.30
N PRO A 113 2.07 4.58 -8.32
CA PRO A 113 3.11 5.62 -8.49
C PRO A 113 3.26 6.55 -7.28
N SER A 114 2.16 6.86 -6.57
CA SER A 114 2.20 7.68 -5.34
C SER A 114 2.92 6.97 -4.19
N ALA A 115 2.79 5.64 -4.08
CA ALA A 115 3.55 4.85 -3.12
C ALA A 115 5.05 4.91 -3.41
N LEU A 116 5.44 4.72 -4.67
CA LEU A 116 6.86 4.78 -5.09
C LEU A 116 7.48 6.15 -4.79
N LYS A 117 6.76 7.22 -5.14
CA LYS A 117 7.16 8.59 -4.78
C LYS A 117 7.35 8.78 -3.28
N THR A 118 6.51 8.17 -2.45
CA THR A 118 6.61 8.24 -0.98
C THR A 118 7.83 7.49 -0.45
N ILE A 119 8.21 6.39 -1.10
CA ILE A 119 9.40 5.59 -0.74
C ILE A 119 10.69 6.26 -1.24
N GLY A 120 10.60 7.11 -2.27
CA GLY A 120 11.74 7.78 -2.89
C GLY A 120 12.40 6.95 -4.00
N ILE A 121 11.59 6.19 -4.74
CA ILE A 121 11.97 5.33 -5.87
C ILE A 121 11.07 5.56 -7.07
#